data_AF-A0A920EVK6-F1
#
_entry.id   AF-A0A920EVK6-F1
#
_cell.length_a   1.000
_cell.length_b   1.000
_cell.length_c   1.000
_cell.angle_alpha   90.00
_cell.angle_beta   90.00
_cell.angle_gamma   90.00
#
_symmetry.space_group_name_H-M   'P 1'
#
loop_
_entity.id
_entity.type
_entity.pdbx_description
1 polymer ?
#
loop_
_entity_poly.entity_id
_entity_poly.type
_entity_poly.pdbx_seq_one_letter_code
_entity_poly.pdbx_strand_id
1 'polypeptide(L)' 'MTMTDFFEVDEKQKTVKILNLDDFSVEDLQNYISELQTEILRVQDEIKKKENLKLNAEKFFK' A
#
# COMPACT_ATOMS: atom_id res chain seq x y z
N MET A 1 3.61 -16.48 10.53
CA MET A 1 2.55 -15.47 10.59
C MET A 1 2.84 -14.48 9.50
N THR A 2 2.08 -14.49 8.41
CA THR A 2 2.33 -13.64 7.23
C THR A 2 1.90 -12.21 7.55
N MET A 3 2.79 -11.24 7.33
CA MET A 3 2.65 -9.79 7.59
C MET A 3 1.50 -9.08 6.83
N THR A 4 0.61 -9.83 6.18
CA THR A 4 -0.42 -9.30 5.28
C THR A 4 -1.79 -9.09 5.92
N ASP A 5 -2.01 -9.59 7.13
CA ASP A 5 -3.33 -9.57 7.79
C ASP A 5 -3.65 -8.27 8.57
N PHE A 6 -2.75 -7.27 8.57
CA PHE A 6 -2.96 -6.05 9.36
C PHE A 6 -3.81 -4.98 8.65
N PHE A 7 -3.79 -4.96 7.31
CA PHE A 7 -4.57 -3.98 6.53
C PHE A 7 -5.79 -4.65 5.89
N GLU A 8 -6.92 -4.61 6.60
CA GLU A 8 -8.22 -4.86 5.98
C GLU A 8 -8.56 -3.73 4.99
N VAL A 9 -8.24 -3.95 3.72
CA VAL A 9 -8.71 -3.07 2.63
C VAL A 9 -10.21 -3.33 2.44
N ASP A 10 -11.02 -2.28 2.55
CA ASP A 10 -12.44 -2.39 2.21
C ASP A 10 -12.56 -2.58 0.70
N GLU A 11 -12.96 -3.77 0.23
CA GLU A 11 -12.99 -4.03 -1.23
C GLU A 11 -13.97 -3.11 -1.97
N LYS A 12 -14.94 -2.52 -1.27
CA LYS A 12 -15.93 -1.58 -1.84
C LYS A 12 -15.42 -0.14 -1.83
N GLN A 13 -14.55 0.22 -0.89
CA GLN A 13 -13.89 1.51 -0.84
C GLN A 13 -12.38 1.29 -0.85
N LYS A 14 -11.70 1.58 -1.97
CA LYS A 14 -10.24 1.48 -2.13
C LYS A 14 -9.47 2.48 -1.25
N THR A 15 -9.79 2.51 0.02
CA THR A 15 -9.37 3.44 1.05
C THR A 15 -8.98 2.60 2.25
N VAL A 16 -7.82 2.91 2.81
CA VAL A 16 -7.34 2.26 4.03
C VAL A 16 -8.28 2.66 5.18
N LYS A 17 -8.72 1.68 5.97
CA LYS A 17 -9.48 1.96 7.21
C LYS A 17 -8.60 2.76 8.16
N ILE A 18 -9.14 3.84 8.72
CA ILE A 18 -8.46 4.59 9.77
C ILE A 18 -8.53 3.75 11.05
N LEU A 19 -7.37 3.35 11.55
CA LEU A 19 -7.26 2.61 12.81
C LEU A 19 -7.37 3.56 14.01
N ASN A 20 -7.99 3.12 15.10
CA ASN A 20 -7.88 3.83 16.37
C ASN A 20 -6.51 3.54 16.99
N LEU A 21 -5.76 4.60 17.32
CA LEU A 21 -4.39 4.53 17.83
C LEU A 21 -4.29 4.86 19.33
N ASP A 22 -5.40 5.10 20.03
CA ASP A 22 -5.40 5.52 21.45
C ASP A 22 -4.72 4.48 22.37
N ASP A 23 -4.81 3.20 22.06
CA ASP A 23 -4.20 2.10 22.82
C ASP A 23 -2.75 1.76 22.41
N PHE A 24 -2.19 2.45 21.41
CA PHE A 24 -0.86 2.14 20.87
C PHE A 24 0.23 2.78 21.72
N SER A 25 1.27 2.01 22.05
CA SER A 25 2.49 2.58 22.64
C SER A 25 3.32 3.34 21.59
N VAL A 26 4.30 4.13 22.03
CA VAL A 26 5.21 4.84 21.12
C VAL A 26 5.94 3.87 20.18
N GLU A 27 6.31 2.68 20.67
CA GLU A 27 6.95 1.65 19.85
C GLU A 27 5.97 1.07 18.82
N ASP A 28 4.72 0.82 19.22
CA ASP A 28 3.68 0.34 18.30
C ASP A 28 3.41 1.35 17.19
N LEU A 29 3.40 2.65 17.52
CA LEU A 29 3.25 3.72 16.53
C LEU A 29 4.44 3.77 15.55
N GLN A 30 5.66 3.57 16.04
CA GLN A 30 6.85 3.52 15.19
C GLN A 30 6.84 2.30 14.25
N ASN A 31 6.41 1.15 14.77
CA ASN A 31 6.22 -0.06 13.96
C ASN A 31 5.14 0.16 12.90
N TYR A 32 3.99 0.72 13.29
CA TYR A 32 2.89 1.02 12.37
C TYR A 32 3.32 2.00 11.26
N ILE A 33 4.10 3.04 11.57
CA ILE A 33 4.69 3.94 10.56
C ILE A 33 5.57 3.16 9.57
N SER A 34 6.40 2.24 10.08
CA SER A 34 7.32 1.46 9.25
C SER A 34 6.56 0.53 8.28
N GLU A 35 5.46 -0.06 8.75
CA GLU A 35 4.57 -0.88 7.93
C GLU A 35 3.86 -0.04 6.85
N LEU A 36 3.32 1.12 7.22
CA LEU A 36 2.69 2.05 6.27
C LEU A 36 3.67 2.50 5.18
N GLN A 37 4.92 2.81 5.55
CA GLN A 37 5.95 3.19 4.58
C GLN A 37 6.26 2.05 3.60
N THR A 38 6.32 0.81 4.10
CA THR A 38 6.53 -0.38 3.27
C THR A 38 5.38 -0.56 2.27
N GLU A 39 4.14 -0.38 2.71
CA GLU A 39 2.98 -0.47 1.83
C GLU A 39 2.93 0.65 0.79
N ILE A 40 3.31 1.87 1.16
CA ILE A 40 3.46 2.99 0.20
C ILE A 40 4.46 2.61 -0.91
N LEU A 41 5.61 2.04 -0.54
CA LEU A 41 6.62 1.63 -1.52
C LEU A 41 6.09 0.53 -2.45
N ARG A 42 5.36 -0.45 -1.91
CA ARG A 42 4.73 -1.53 -2.70
C ARG A 42 3.74 -0.98 -3.73
N VAL A 43 2.86 -0.07 -3.32
CA VAL A 43 1.87 0.55 -4.20
C VAL A 43 2.56 1.42 -5.26
N GLN A 44 3.60 2.16 -4.91
CA GLN A 44 4.37 2.94 -5.87
C GLN A 44 5.04 2.07 -6.94
N ASP A 45 5.57 0.90 -6.57
CA ASP A 45 6.15 -0.05 -7.52
C ASP A 45 5.10 -0.62 -8.49
N GLU A 46 3.92 -0.97 -7.98
CA GLU A 46 2.80 -1.43 -8.81
C GLU A 46 2.29 -0.36 -9.77
N ILE A 47 2.25 0.92 -9.35
CA ILE A 47 1.95 2.04 -10.24
C ILE A 47 2.99 2.13 -11.36
N LYS A 48 4.29 2.12 -11.02
CA LYS A 48 5.38 2.18 -12.02
C LYS A 48 5.30 1.02 -13.01
N LYS A 49 4.99 -0.20 -12.55
CA LYS A 49 4.77 -1.35 -13.45
C LYS A 49 3.62 -1.10 -14.42
N LYS A 50 2.48 -0.61 -13.93
CA LYS A 50 1.31 -0.30 -14.77
C LYS A 50 1.59 0.81 -15.78
N GLU A 51 2.31 1.85 -15.38
CA GLU A 51 2.72 2.94 -16.29
C GLU A 51 3.68 2.44 -17.38
N ASN A 52 4.68 1.63 -17.01
CA ASN A 52 5.58 1.03 -17.99
C ASN A 52 4.85 0.12 -18.98
N LEU A 53 3.89 -0.68 -18.51
CA LEU A 53 3.05 -1.50 -19.39
C LEU A 53 2.24 -0.63 -20.38
N LYS A 54 1.67 0.48 -19.91
CA LYS A 54 0.95 1.43 -20.76
C LYS A 54 1.87 2.04 -21.82
N LEU A 55 3.03 2.54 -21.43
CA LEU A 55 4.00 3.14 -22.36
C LEU A 55 4.49 2.14 -23.41
N ASN A 56 4.72 0.89 -23.01
CA ASN A 56 5.12 -0.15 -23.93
C ASN A 56 3.98 -0.49 -24.90
N ALA A 57 2.73 -0.61 -24.42
CA ALA A 57 1.58 -0.81 -25.30
C ALA A 57 1.43 0.35 -26.31
N GLU A 58 1.55 1.61 -25.87
CA GLU A 58 1.49 2.79 -26.75
C GLU A 58 2.59 2.79 -27.83
N LYS A 59 3.77 2.23 -27.54
CA LYS A 59 4.84 2.04 -28.54
C LYS A 59 4.56 0.91 -29.54
N PHE A 60 3.77 -0.10 -29.17
CA PHE A 60 3.41 -1.21 -30.06
C PHE A 60 2.25 -0.88 -31.01
N PHE A 61 1.39 0.10 -30.66
CA PHE A 61 0.24 0.51 -31.48
C PHE A 61 0.50 1.78 -32.32
N LYS A 62 1.77 2.22 -32.46
CA LYS A 62 2.18 3.36 -33.28
C LYS A 62 3.13 2.91 -34.37
#